data_AF-A0A818QR56-F1
#
_entry.id   AF-A0A818QR56-F1
#
_cell.length_a   1.000
_cell.length_b   1.000
_cell.length_c   1.000
_cell.angle_alpha   90.00
_cell.angle_beta   90.00
_cell.angle_gamma   90.00
#
_symmetry.space_group_name_H-M   'P 1'
#
loop_
_entity.id
_entity.type
_entity.pdbx_description
1 polymer ?
#
loop_
_entity_poly.entity_id
_entity_poly.type
_entity_poly.pdbx_seq_one_letter_code
_entity_poly.pdbx_strand_id
1 'polypeptide(L)' 'YMKKILLLIDDEEFRSRKFLNPTSYSKVYNECLQRLVCDHFDTLKSECNELIVKEDLD' A
#
# COMPACT_ATOMS: atom_id res chain seq x y z
N TYR A 1 -0.08 0.22 11.29
CA TYR A 1 0.80 0.59 10.17
C TYR A 1 0.04 0.65 8.84
N MET A 2 -0.46 -0.47 8.31
CA MET A 2 -1.13 -0.53 6.99
C MET A 2 -2.27 0.47 6.77
N LYS A 3 -3.13 0.70 7.77
CA LYS A 3 -4.20 1.72 7.67
C LYS A 3 -3.66 3.12 7.33
N LYS A 4 -2.47 3.48 7.85
CA LYS A 4 -1.82 4.75 7.56
C LYS A 4 -1.31 4.80 6.12
N ILE A 5 -0.73 3.69 5.62
CA ILE A 5 -0.30 3.60 4.21
C ILE A 5 -1.48 3.79 3.27
N LEU A 6 -2.60 3.09 3.52
CA LEU A 6 -3.79 3.20 2.67
C LEU A 6 -4.27 4.64 2.57
N LEU A 7 -4.34 5.34 3.71
CA LEU A 7 -4.70 6.77 3.72
C LEU A 7 -3.73 7.65 2.92
N LEU A 8 -2.42 7.36 2.96
CA LEU A 8 -1.42 8.11 2.19
C LEU A 8 -1.54 7.85 0.68
N ILE A 9 -1.86 6.61 0.30
CA ILE A 9 -2.08 6.24 -1.11
C ILE A 9 -3.33 6.94 -1.66
N ASP A 10 -4.42 6.96 -0.89
CA ASP A 10 -5.66 7.62 -1.29
C ASP A 10 -5.47 9.14 -1.45
N ASP A 11 -4.73 9.78 -0.54
CA ASP A 11 -4.40 11.21 -0.65
C ASP A 11 -3.54 11.50 -1.88
N GLU A 12 -2.54 10.67 -2.17
CA GLU A 12 -1.69 10.85 -3.34
C GLU A 12 -2.44 10.58 -4.65
N GLU A 13 -3.38 9.63 -4.66
CA GLU A 13 -4.26 9.43 -5.81
C GLU A 13 -5.15 10.65 -6.07
N PHE A 14 -5.74 11.21 -5.00
CA PHE A 14 -6.53 12.43 -5.09
C PHE A 14 -5.70 13.61 -5.61
N ARG A 15 -4.48 13.79 -5.10
CA ARG A 15 -3.54 14.82 -5.57
C ARG A 15 -3.12 14.59 -7.01
N SER A 16 -2.79 13.36 -7.38
CA SER A 16 -2.42 13.00 -8.75
C SER A 16 -3.52 13.37 -9.74
N ARG A 17 -4.78 13.12 -9.40
CA ARG A 17 -5.94 13.50 -10.23
C ARG A 17 -6.12 15.01 -10.39
N LYS A 18 -5.63 15.79 -9.44
CA LYS A 18 -5.69 17.26 -9.47
C LYS A 18 -4.57 17.89 -10.29
N PHE A 19 -3.39 17.28 -10.32
CA PHE A 19 -2.17 17.95 -10.82
C PHE A 19 -1.44 17.24 -11.97
N LEU A 20 -1.74 15.96 -12.23
CA LEU A 20 -1.00 15.16 -13.21
C LEU A 20 -1.89 14.75 -14.40
N ASN A 21 -1.24 14.36 -15.49
CA ASN A 21 -1.93 13.74 -16.61
C ASN A 21 -2.36 12.30 -16.25
N PRO A 22 -3.56 11.84 -16.65
CA PRO A 22 -4.03 10.48 -16.38
C PRO A 22 -3.07 9.35 -16.77
N THR A 23 -2.27 9.53 -17.83
CA THR A 23 -1.24 8.56 -18.25
C THR A 23 -0.13 8.36 -17.21
N SER A 24 0.03 9.29 -16.27
CA SER A 24 1.04 9.24 -15.22
C SER A 24 0.53 8.61 -13.92
N TYR A 25 -0.79 8.43 -13.74
CA TYR A 25 -1.36 7.96 -12.47
C TYR A 25 -0.82 6.61 -12.04
N SER A 26 -0.80 5.64 -12.95
CA SER A 26 -0.32 4.29 -12.63
C SER A 26 1.17 4.29 -12.25
N LYS A 27 1.98 5.16 -12.87
CA LYS A 27 3.41 5.27 -12.52
C LYS A 27 3.60 5.79 -11.10
N VAL A 28 2.92 6.89 -10.77
CA VAL A 28 3.00 7.50 -9.43
C VAL A 28 2.44 6.58 -8.35
N TYR A 29 1.29 5.95 -8.61
CA TYR A 29 0.68 5.00 -7.70
C TYR A 29 1.63 3.84 -7.33
N ASN A 30 2.24 3.21 -8.35
CA ASN A 30 3.16 2.09 -8.13
C ASN A 30 4.43 2.53 -7.38
N GLU A 31 4.98 3.69 -7.69
CA GLU A 31 6.17 4.23 -7.02
C GLU A 31 5.88 4.56 -5.54
N CYS A 32 4.73 5.17 -5.25
CA CYS A 32 4.31 5.44 -3.88
C CYS A 32 4.05 4.16 -3.08
N LEU A 33 3.39 3.17 -3.67
CA LEU A 33 3.19 1.87 -3.05
C LEU A 33 4.51 1.19 -2.70
N GLN A 34 5.44 1.11 -3.66
CA GLN A 34 6.74 0.50 -3.43
C GLN A 34 7.48 1.20 -2.30
N ARG A 35 7.57 2.54 -2.32
CA ARG A 35 8.28 3.27 -1.26
C ARG A 35 7.62 3.15 0.13
N LEU A 36 6.29 3.14 0.20
CA LEU A 36 5.59 3.05 1.49
C LEU A 36 5.63 1.63 2.07
N VAL A 37 5.67 0.60 1.22
CA VAL A 37 5.56 -0.80 1.67
C VAL A 37 6.92 -1.50 1.75
N CYS A 38 7.91 -1.13 0.93
CA CYS A 38 9.18 -1.85 0.82
C CYS A 38 9.90 -2.04 2.16
N ASP A 39 10.00 -1.00 2.98
CA ASP A 39 10.74 -1.07 4.26
C ASP A 39 10.07 -1.99 5.30
N HIS A 40 8.81 -2.37 5.06
CA HIS A 40 8.00 -3.15 6.00
C HIS A 40 7.43 -4.43 5.38
N PHE A 41 7.84 -4.77 4.16
CA PHE A 41 7.25 -5.89 3.41
C PHE A 41 7.44 -7.23 4.12
N ASP A 42 8.63 -7.48 4.68
CA ASP A 42 8.92 -8.73 5.39
C ASP A 42 8.09 -8.87 6.68
N THR A 43 7.92 -7.77 7.43
CA THR A 43 7.06 -7.74 8.61
C THR A 43 5.61 -8.03 8.24
N LEU A 44 5.10 -7.38 7.20
CA LEU A 44 3.73 -7.58 6.71
C LEU A 44 3.52 -9.01 6.23
N LYS A 45 4.50 -9.60 5.54
CA LYS A 45 4.46 -10.99 5.10
C LYS A 45 4.40 -11.95 6.28
N SER A 46 5.17 -11.68 7.34
CA SER A 46 5.13 -12.48 8.57
C SER A 46 3.75 -12.40 9.25
N GLU A 47 3.23 -11.19 9.44
CA GLU A 47 1.91 -10.96 10.04
C GLU A 47 0.79 -11.64 9.23
N CYS A 48 0.86 -11.58 7.89
CA CYS A 48 -0.09 -12.28 7.02
C CYS A 48 -0.06 -13.80 7.23
N ASN A 49 1.13 -14.41 7.31
CA ASN A 49 1.24 -15.85 7.55
C ASN A 49 0.65 -16.25 8.91
N GLU A 50 0.89 -15.44 9.95
CA GLU A 50 0.32 -15.68 11.28
C GLU A 50 -1.21 -15.57 11.29
N LEU A 51 -1.77 -14.64 10.53
CA LEU A 51 -3.22 -14.49 10.40
C LEU A 51 -3.85 -15.70 9.71
N ILE A 52 -3.27 -16.17 8.60
CA ILE A 52 -3.76 -17.36 7.89
C ILE A 52 -3.74 -18.59 8.81
N VAL A 53 -2.64 -18.81 9.52
CA VAL A 53 -2.53 -19.95 10.46
C VAL A 53 -3.55 -19.87 11.59
N LYS A 54 -3.86 -18.67 12.09
CA LYS A 54 -4.92 -18.49 13.10
C LYS A 54 -6.32 -18.73 12.54
N GLU A 55 -6.58 -18.28 11.31
CA GLU A 55 -7.88 -18.43 10.66
C GLU A 55 -8.18 -19.91 10.31
N ASP A 56 -7.15 -20.71 10.03
CA ASP A 56 -7.26 -22.17 9.84
C ASP A 56 -7.49 -22.95 11.16
N LEU A 57 -7.36 -22.30 12.32
CA LEU A 57 -7.53 -22.91 13.65
C LEU A 57 -8.87 -22.60 14.32
N ASP A 58 -9.65 -21.67 13.79
CA ASP A 58 -11.03 -21.32 14.21
C ASP A 58 -12.09 -22.07 13.37
#